data_AF-A0A3D3PFL1-F1
#
_entry.id   AF-A0A3D3PFL1-F1
#
_cell.length_a   1.000
_cell.length_b   1.000
_cell.length_c   1.000
_cell.angle_alpha   90.00
_cell.angle_beta   90.00
_cell.angle_gamma   90.00
#
_symmetry.space_group_name_H-M   'P 1'
#
loop_
_entity.id
_entity.type
_entity.pdbx_description
1 polymer ?
#
loop_
_entity_poly.entity_id
_entity_poly.type
_entity_poly.pdbx_seq_one_letter_code
_entity_poly.pdbx_strand_id
1 'polypeptide(L)'
;MLRMNIIKYSFLFLGLFAAGFSNAQIIRTDVVVAGGTESGVAAAIQVAHSGVKTLYIVEGNDLASNISQNTDTLFNAGVFKDLLKLTLKARTDSTTGIVNQFSQAAALDAFRGWTDTIKNLTIIRNNEIQKIEKSGKGWDIKLKDGKSIKTNVTVDATLNGNIAAKAGVTMDQKTGYYKTLVPLEQDIDHFYDNRLYRTSAGFLNSSNKIFTIPLGSLVAAGQENFILAGQMTTPGSSKQPATMTIGQAAGASAAYCSFFKTTSNNLGVRAIQAELFLYKSWLIPFTDIKYVDSNFAAIQRIGVTGLLKGKAIQGKFLFQPDSLVSAEDVRLPMKEYYSRSQIWFADNKVDKFTLGDLLSLIKFNASRGEELNSEVEKAWKKSFKFSGEYDP
;
A
#
# COMPACT_ATOMS: atom_id res chain seq x y z
N MET A 1 -19.24 72.59 -36.31
CA MET A 1 -19.91 71.27 -36.41
C MET A 1 -18.86 70.14 -36.36
N LEU A 2 -17.97 70.09 -35.36
CA LEU A 2 -16.86 69.11 -35.34
C LEU A 2 -16.33 68.78 -33.93
N ARG A 3 -17.13 68.93 -32.87
CA ARG A 3 -16.70 68.65 -31.48
C ARG A 3 -17.60 67.69 -30.69
N MET A 4 -18.58 67.06 -31.35
CA MET A 4 -19.61 66.26 -30.65
C MET A 4 -19.61 64.76 -30.98
N ASN A 5 -18.62 64.27 -31.73
CA ASN A 5 -18.52 62.85 -32.11
C ASN A 5 -17.32 62.10 -31.52
N ILE A 6 -16.36 62.75 -30.84
CA ILE A 6 -15.15 62.06 -30.34
C ILE A 6 -15.36 61.43 -28.94
N ILE A 7 -16.32 61.92 -28.16
CA ILE A 7 -16.58 61.42 -26.80
C ILE A 7 -17.40 60.12 -26.79
N LYS A 8 -18.20 59.86 -27.85
CA LYS A 8 -18.99 58.61 -27.95
C LYS A 8 -18.17 57.37 -28.34
N TYR A 9 -16.98 57.54 -28.95
CA TYR A 9 -16.12 56.40 -29.32
C TYR A 9 -15.05 56.08 -28.28
N SER A 10 -14.75 56.98 -27.35
CA SER A 10 -13.79 56.68 -26.26
C SER A 10 -14.40 55.80 -25.15
N PHE A 11 -15.72 55.80 -24.98
CA PHE A 11 -16.42 54.87 -24.08
C PHE A 11 -16.68 53.48 -24.69
N LEU A 12 -16.54 53.33 -26.01
CA LEU A 12 -16.71 52.05 -26.69
C LEU A 12 -15.42 51.21 -26.73
N PHE A 13 -14.27 51.82 -26.45
CA PHE A 13 -12.97 51.13 -26.45
C PHE A 13 -12.56 50.62 -25.05
N LEU A 14 -13.22 51.06 -23.99
CA LEU A 14 -12.96 50.61 -22.60
C LEU A 14 -13.87 49.45 -22.16
N GLY A 15 -14.77 48.98 -23.03
CA GLY A 15 -15.70 47.87 -22.77
C GLY A 15 -15.24 46.50 -23.28
N LEU A 16 -14.13 46.42 -24.03
CA LEU A 16 -13.67 45.18 -24.68
C LEU A 16 -12.49 44.47 -23.99
N PHE A 17 -11.96 45.02 -22.89
CA PHE A 17 -10.87 44.38 -22.12
C PHE A 17 -11.33 43.62 -20.87
N ALA A 18 -12.64 43.41 -20.70
CA ALA A 18 -13.20 42.51 -19.69
C ALA A 18 -13.50 41.10 -20.24
N ALA A 19 -12.90 40.73 -21.38
CA ALA A 19 -13.00 39.38 -21.92
C ALA A 19 -12.08 38.42 -21.13
N GLY A 20 -12.64 37.82 -20.09
CA GLY A 20 -12.33 36.43 -19.75
C GLY A 20 -11.00 36.14 -19.06
N PHE A 21 -10.71 36.78 -17.92
CA PHE A 21 -9.97 36.05 -16.89
C PHE A 21 -10.94 35.07 -16.23
N SER A 22 -11.24 33.97 -16.93
CA SER A 22 -11.76 32.78 -16.27
C SER A 22 -10.65 32.32 -15.33
N ASN A 23 -10.73 32.71 -14.05
CA ASN A 23 -9.82 32.23 -13.02
C ASN A 23 -9.97 30.71 -13.01
N ALA A 24 -9.05 30.01 -13.68
CA ALA A 24 -9.05 28.56 -13.70
C ALA A 24 -8.99 28.09 -12.25
N GLN A 25 -10.05 27.44 -11.78
CA GLN A 25 -10.16 27.00 -10.40
C GLN A 25 -9.01 26.04 -10.09
N ILE A 26 -8.13 26.44 -9.17
CA ILE A 26 -7.04 25.59 -8.70
C ILE A 26 -7.57 24.70 -7.59
N ILE A 27 -7.65 23.40 -7.86
CA ILE A 27 -8.00 22.39 -6.86
C ILE A 27 -6.75 22.09 -6.03
N ARG A 28 -6.87 22.15 -4.71
CA ARG A 28 -5.81 21.75 -3.78
C ARG A 28 -6.19 20.46 -3.08
N THR A 29 -5.31 19.48 -3.17
CA THR A 29 -5.47 18.16 -2.56
C THR A 29 -4.12 17.69 -2.03
N ASP A 30 -4.13 16.70 -1.16
CA ASP A 30 -2.90 16.17 -0.57
C ASP A 30 -2.25 15.13 -1.48
N VAL A 31 -3.09 14.24 -2.02
CA VAL A 31 -2.67 13.17 -2.93
C VAL A 31 -3.56 13.16 -4.16
N VAL A 32 -2.94 12.99 -5.33
CA VAL A 32 -3.61 12.63 -6.58
C VAL A 32 -3.32 11.17 -6.88
N VAL A 33 -4.36 10.40 -7.18
CA VAL A 33 -4.23 9.05 -7.74
C VAL A 33 -4.76 9.10 -9.17
N ALA A 34 -4.00 8.56 -10.13
CA ALA A 34 -4.38 8.56 -11.54
C ALA A 34 -4.51 7.13 -12.06
N GLY A 35 -5.61 6.85 -12.77
CA GLY A 35 -5.84 5.59 -13.48
C GLY A 35 -6.92 4.73 -12.87
N GLY A 36 -7.94 4.41 -13.67
CA GLY A 36 -9.13 3.60 -13.29
C GLY A 36 -8.87 2.12 -13.03
N THR A 37 -7.61 1.71 -12.84
CA THR A 37 -7.25 0.31 -12.60
C THR A 37 -7.64 -0.13 -11.19
N GLU A 38 -7.58 -1.42 -10.94
CA GLU A 38 -7.71 -2.03 -9.62
C GLU A 38 -6.72 -1.47 -8.59
N SER A 39 -5.50 -1.22 -9.06
CA SER A 39 -4.43 -0.65 -8.25
C SER A 39 -4.75 0.80 -7.90
N GLY A 40 -5.20 1.60 -8.87
CA GLY A 40 -5.58 3.00 -8.64
C GLY A 40 -6.76 3.13 -7.69
N VAL A 41 -7.74 2.24 -7.84
CA VAL A 41 -8.84 2.07 -6.89
C VAL A 41 -8.34 1.79 -5.48
N ALA A 42 -7.50 0.77 -5.30
CA ALA A 42 -7.04 0.37 -3.98
C ALA A 42 -6.15 1.45 -3.33
N ALA A 43 -5.34 2.14 -4.15
CA ALA A 43 -4.56 3.28 -3.72
C ALA A 43 -5.45 4.43 -3.24
N ALA A 44 -6.44 4.83 -4.03
CA ALA A 44 -7.34 5.93 -3.68
C ALA A 44 -8.12 5.65 -2.39
N ILE A 45 -8.64 4.44 -2.22
CA ILE A 45 -9.32 4.00 -0.99
C ILE A 45 -8.35 4.05 0.19
N GLN A 46 -7.15 3.46 0.05
CA GLN A 46 -6.18 3.42 1.14
C GLN A 46 -5.77 4.84 1.57
N VAL A 47 -5.52 5.75 0.64
CA VAL A 47 -5.14 7.13 0.98
C VAL A 47 -6.25 7.82 1.76
N ALA A 48 -7.49 7.73 1.26
CA ALA A 48 -8.63 8.38 1.90
C ALA A 48 -8.94 7.78 3.29
N HIS A 49 -8.84 6.45 3.42
CA HIS A 49 -8.93 5.74 4.69
C HIS A 49 -7.88 6.20 5.69
N SER A 50 -6.66 6.47 5.24
CA SER A 50 -5.56 7.02 6.05
C SER A 50 -5.78 8.49 6.47
N GLY A 51 -6.97 9.05 6.19
CA GLY A 51 -7.36 10.41 6.60
C GLY A 51 -6.84 11.52 5.69
N VAL A 52 -6.31 11.20 4.51
CA VAL A 52 -5.63 12.16 3.62
C VAL A 52 -6.54 12.59 2.47
N LYS A 53 -6.55 13.90 2.14
CA LYS A 53 -7.42 14.44 1.08
C LYS A 53 -6.98 13.95 -0.29
N THR A 54 -7.82 13.14 -0.91
CA THR A 54 -7.50 12.38 -2.12
C THR A 54 -8.34 12.83 -3.28
N LEU A 55 -7.69 13.16 -4.40
CA LEU A 55 -8.34 13.35 -5.68
C LEU A 55 -7.99 12.17 -6.60
N TYR A 56 -8.99 11.39 -6.97
CA TYR A 56 -8.83 10.23 -7.83
C TYR A 56 -9.31 10.56 -9.25
N ILE A 57 -8.43 10.45 -10.24
CA ILE A 57 -8.66 10.90 -11.62
C ILE A 57 -8.67 9.70 -12.55
N VAL A 58 -9.74 9.59 -13.35
CA VAL A 58 -10.00 8.45 -14.21
C VAL A 58 -10.44 8.92 -15.59
N GLU A 59 -9.78 8.40 -16.63
CA GLU A 59 -9.99 8.79 -18.03
C GLU A 59 -11.36 8.33 -18.57
N GLY A 60 -11.92 7.25 -18.02
CA GLY A 60 -13.24 6.72 -18.37
C GLY A 60 -14.23 6.70 -17.20
N ASN A 61 -15.33 5.96 -17.38
CA ASN A 61 -16.38 5.83 -16.38
C ASN A 61 -16.22 4.58 -15.50
N ASP A 62 -15.52 3.56 -15.96
CA ASP A 62 -15.36 2.30 -15.24
C ASP A 62 -14.14 2.33 -14.31
N LEU A 63 -14.32 1.77 -13.11
CA LEU A 63 -13.27 1.59 -12.10
C LEU A 63 -13.05 0.10 -11.92
N ALA A 64 -11.80 -0.35 -11.86
CA ALA A 64 -11.46 -1.75 -11.67
C ALA A 64 -12.21 -2.66 -12.67
N SER A 65 -12.19 -2.27 -13.95
CA SER A 65 -13.01 -2.88 -14.99
C SER A 65 -12.72 -4.36 -15.23
N ASN A 66 -11.66 -4.95 -14.68
CA ASN A 66 -11.33 -6.36 -14.83
C ASN A 66 -11.58 -7.18 -13.55
N ILE A 67 -12.50 -6.75 -12.69
CA ILE A 67 -12.85 -7.45 -11.45
C ILE A 67 -13.49 -8.81 -11.67
N SER A 68 -12.86 -9.84 -11.10
CA SER A 68 -13.28 -11.23 -11.23
C SER A 68 -13.25 -11.94 -9.88
N GLN A 69 -13.99 -13.05 -9.79
CA GLN A 69 -13.94 -13.91 -8.62
C GLN A 69 -12.58 -14.63 -8.61
N ASN A 70 -11.64 -14.14 -7.80
CA ASN A 70 -10.40 -14.87 -7.59
C ASN A 70 -10.59 -15.94 -6.50
N THR A 71 -10.25 -17.19 -6.81
CA THR A 71 -10.26 -18.33 -5.89
C THR A 71 -8.94 -18.51 -5.12
N ASP A 72 -7.90 -17.76 -5.49
CA ASP A 72 -6.61 -17.73 -4.81
C ASP A 72 -6.75 -17.08 -3.43
N THR A 73 -6.79 -17.94 -2.42
CA THR A 73 -6.90 -17.53 -1.02
C THR A 73 -5.70 -16.72 -0.52
N LEU A 74 -4.55 -16.82 -1.19
CA LEU A 74 -3.30 -16.16 -0.79
C LEU A 74 -3.41 -14.63 -0.83
N PHE A 75 -4.39 -14.09 -1.56
CA PHE A 75 -4.57 -12.65 -1.77
C PHE A 75 -5.93 -12.13 -1.27
N ASN A 76 -6.65 -12.92 -0.46
CA ASN A 76 -7.94 -12.52 0.13
C ASN A 76 -7.76 -11.63 1.37
N ALA A 77 -7.11 -10.48 1.16
CA ALA A 77 -6.77 -9.48 2.16
C ALA A 77 -7.15 -8.06 1.71
N GLY A 78 -7.06 -7.12 2.64
CA GLY A 78 -7.12 -5.68 2.36
C GLY A 78 -8.37 -5.20 1.63
N VAL A 79 -8.18 -4.22 0.76
CA VAL A 79 -9.24 -3.60 -0.05
C VAL A 79 -9.99 -4.65 -0.88
N PHE A 80 -9.29 -5.62 -1.47
CA PHE A 80 -9.93 -6.66 -2.28
C PHE A 80 -10.90 -7.52 -1.47
N LYS A 81 -10.48 -7.96 -0.27
CA LYS A 81 -11.36 -8.75 0.61
C LYS A 81 -12.60 -7.99 1.02
N ASP A 82 -12.46 -6.71 1.36
CA ASP A 82 -13.60 -5.88 1.75
C ASP A 82 -14.54 -5.65 0.55
N LEU A 83 -14.02 -5.47 -0.66
CA LEU A 83 -14.82 -5.43 -1.89
C LEU A 83 -15.56 -6.75 -2.16
N LEU A 84 -14.90 -7.90 -2.04
CA LEU A 84 -15.56 -9.21 -2.17
C LEU A 84 -16.72 -9.35 -1.17
N LYS A 85 -16.52 -8.95 0.09
CA LYS A 85 -17.58 -8.99 1.11
C LYS A 85 -18.76 -8.09 0.75
N LEU A 86 -18.52 -6.88 0.26
CA LEU A 86 -19.57 -5.95 -0.15
C LEU A 86 -20.35 -6.52 -1.36
N THR A 87 -19.64 -7.07 -2.33
CA THR A 87 -20.22 -7.71 -3.52
C THR A 87 -21.17 -8.86 -3.13
N LEU A 88 -20.75 -9.71 -2.19
CA LEU A 88 -21.55 -10.85 -1.73
C LEU A 88 -22.77 -10.42 -0.89
N LYS A 89 -22.63 -9.39 -0.04
CA LYS A 89 -23.74 -8.87 0.78
C LYS A 89 -24.87 -8.25 -0.05
N ALA A 90 -24.52 -7.53 -1.13
CA ALA A 90 -25.46 -6.79 -1.97
C ALA A 90 -26.48 -7.67 -2.72
N ARG A 91 -26.30 -9.00 -2.75
CA ARG A 91 -27.19 -9.95 -3.44
C ARG A 91 -27.92 -10.94 -2.53
N THR A 92 -28.18 -10.56 -1.29
CA THR A 92 -29.10 -11.32 -0.43
C THR A 92 -30.53 -11.06 -0.92
N ASP A 93 -31.04 -11.91 -1.81
CA ASP A 93 -32.46 -11.87 -2.22
C ASP A 93 -33.31 -12.54 -1.13
N SER A 94 -34.11 -11.74 -0.44
CA SER A 94 -35.00 -12.15 0.66
C SER A 94 -36.09 -13.16 0.23
N THR A 95 -36.27 -13.37 -1.09
CA THR A 95 -37.42 -14.07 -1.65
C THR A 95 -37.10 -15.45 -2.22
N THR A 96 -35.86 -15.70 -2.67
CA THR A 96 -35.48 -16.94 -3.37
C THR A 96 -34.53 -17.84 -2.56
N GLY A 97 -33.98 -17.35 -1.44
CA GLY A 97 -33.07 -18.12 -0.59
C GLY A 97 -31.72 -18.46 -1.22
N ILE A 98 -31.47 -18.07 -2.48
CA ILE A 98 -30.19 -18.24 -3.17
C ILE A 98 -29.38 -16.96 -3.02
N VAL A 99 -28.29 -17.05 -2.28
CA VAL A 99 -27.30 -15.99 -2.10
C VAL A 99 -25.93 -16.57 -2.48
N ASN A 100 -25.04 -15.74 -3.03
CA ASN A 100 -23.59 -15.98 -3.19
C ASN A 100 -23.09 -16.49 -4.55
N GLN A 101 -23.34 -15.77 -5.64
CA GLN A 101 -22.43 -15.84 -6.79
C GLN A 101 -21.89 -14.46 -7.12
N PHE A 102 -20.56 -14.37 -7.20
CA PHE A 102 -19.88 -13.15 -7.62
C PHE A 102 -20.29 -12.84 -9.07
N SER A 103 -20.56 -11.57 -9.37
CA SER A 103 -20.63 -11.08 -10.74
C SER A 103 -19.85 -9.78 -10.83
N GLN A 104 -19.18 -9.57 -11.97
CA GLN A 104 -18.40 -8.36 -12.22
C GLN A 104 -19.27 -7.11 -12.11
N ALA A 105 -20.50 -7.13 -12.66
CA ALA A 105 -21.45 -6.02 -12.55
C ALA A 105 -21.77 -5.70 -11.07
N ALA A 106 -22.10 -6.70 -10.26
CA ALA A 106 -22.36 -6.48 -8.83
C ALA A 106 -21.12 -5.97 -8.08
N ALA A 107 -19.93 -6.44 -8.45
CA ALA A 107 -18.69 -5.95 -7.86
C ALA A 107 -18.45 -4.48 -8.22
N LEU A 108 -18.68 -4.08 -9.46
CA LEU A 108 -18.58 -2.69 -9.90
C LEU A 108 -19.60 -1.78 -9.20
N ASP A 109 -20.84 -2.23 -9.01
CA ASP A 109 -21.88 -1.47 -8.31
C ASP A 109 -21.58 -1.34 -6.81
N ALA A 110 -21.24 -2.44 -6.15
CA ALA A 110 -20.81 -2.43 -4.75
C ALA A 110 -19.60 -1.52 -4.56
N PHE A 111 -18.68 -1.54 -5.53
CA PHE A 111 -17.50 -0.70 -5.53
C PHE A 111 -17.84 0.79 -5.66
N ARG A 112 -18.68 1.17 -6.63
CA ARG A 112 -19.14 2.56 -6.81
C ARG A 112 -19.80 3.09 -5.54
N GLY A 113 -20.77 2.33 -5.01
CA GLY A 113 -21.45 2.69 -3.78
C GLY A 113 -20.50 2.80 -2.58
N TRP A 114 -19.49 1.93 -2.50
CA TRP A 114 -18.46 2.05 -1.47
C TRP A 114 -17.66 3.34 -1.62
N THR A 115 -17.13 3.64 -2.80
CA THR A 115 -16.30 4.84 -3.02
C THR A 115 -17.05 6.14 -2.75
N ASP A 116 -18.35 6.19 -3.01
CA ASP A 116 -19.18 7.39 -2.77
C ASP A 116 -19.37 7.69 -1.26
N THR A 117 -19.14 6.70 -0.40
CA THR A 117 -19.26 6.85 1.07
C THR A 117 -17.94 7.21 1.78
N ILE A 118 -16.82 7.14 1.06
CA ILE A 118 -15.49 7.35 1.66
C ILE A 118 -15.24 8.84 1.84
N LYS A 119 -15.11 9.28 3.09
CA LYS A 119 -14.65 10.63 3.43
C LYS A 119 -13.24 10.86 2.87
N ASN A 120 -12.94 12.10 2.53
CA ASN A 120 -11.66 12.53 1.96
C ASN A 120 -11.35 11.98 0.55
N LEU A 121 -12.28 11.27 -0.11
CA LEU A 121 -12.13 10.85 -1.50
C LEU A 121 -13.01 11.70 -2.41
N THR A 122 -12.43 12.29 -3.45
CA THR A 122 -13.15 12.95 -4.55
C THR A 122 -12.73 12.30 -5.86
N ILE A 123 -13.70 11.89 -6.68
CA ILE A 123 -13.43 11.22 -7.96
C ILE A 123 -13.76 12.16 -9.12
N ILE A 124 -12.81 12.37 -10.02
CA ILE A 124 -13.01 13.01 -11.32
C ILE A 124 -12.99 11.92 -12.39
N ARG A 125 -14.14 11.65 -12.99
CA ARG A 125 -14.31 10.69 -14.09
C ARG A 125 -14.26 11.39 -15.44
N ASN A 126 -14.04 10.60 -16.50
CA ASN A 126 -14.03 11.06 -17.88
C ASN A 126 -13.08 12.26 -18.11
N ASN A 127 -11.94 12.27 -17.44
CA ASN A 127 -10.96 13.33 -17.57
C ASN A 127 -9.54 12.77 -17.51
N GLU A 128 -8.64 13.44 -18.22
CA GLU A 128 -7.26 13.01 -18.42
C GLU A 128 -6.31 14.06 -17.85
N ILE A 129 -5.22 13.61 -17.23
CA ILE A 129 -4.11 14.49 -16.91
C ILE A 129 -3.37 14.81 -18.21
N GLN A 130 -3.45 16.07 -18.65
CA GLN A 130 -2.76 16.54 -19.85
C GLN A 130 -1.29 16.83 -19.57
N LYS A 131 -0.99 17.45 -18.42
CA LYS A 131 0.36 17.86 -18.04
C LYS A 131 0.57 17.66 -16.54
N ILE A 132 1.79 17.31 -16.16
CA ILE A 132 2.24 17.23 -14.76
C ILE A 132 3.66 17.79 -14.68
N GLU A 133 3.89 18.70 -13.74
CA GLU A 133 5.18 19.37 -13.55
C GLU A 133 5.54 19.40 -12.07
N LYS A 134 6.83 19.31 -11.78
CA LYS A 134 7.33 19.37 -10.41
C LYS A 134 7.14 20.78 -9.84
N SER A 135 6.66 20.87 -8.59
CA SER A 135 6.31 22.11 -7.91
C SER A 135 6.85 22.05 -6.47
N GLY A 136 8.11 22.45 -6.29
CA GLY A 136 8.84 22.22 -5.04
C GLY A 136 8.97 20.71 -4.74
N LYS A 137 8.41 20.27 -3.61
CA LYS A 137 8.31 18.85 -3.23
C LYS A 137 7.03 18.16 -3.76
N GLY A 138 6.12 18.92 -4.36
CA GLY A 138 4.85 18.43 -4.88
C GLY A 138 4.74 18.52 -6.39
N TRP A 139 3.51 18.51 -6.88
CA TRP A 139 3.18 18.44 -8.30
C TRP A 139 2.07 19.42 -8.66
N ASP A 140 2.28 20.15 -9.76
CA ASP A 140 1.26 20.92 -10.45
C ASP A 140 0.75 20.10 -11.63
N ILE A 141 -0.56 19.85 -11.67
CA ILE A 141 -1.23 18.99 -12.65
C ILE A 141 -2.25 19.81 -13.43
N LYS A 142 -2.28 19.65 -14.75
CA LYS A 142 -3.30 20.24 -15.62
C LYS A 142 -4.13 19.15 -16.26
N LEU A 143 -5.45 19.25 -16.13
CA LEU A 143 -6.41 18.35 -16.73
C LEU A 143 -6.79 18.80 -18.15
N LYS A 144 -7.33 17.87 -18.93
CA LYS A 144 -7.78 18.10 -20.31
C LYS A 144 -8.92 19.12 -20.39
N ASP A 145 -9.78 19.19 -19.37
CA ASP A 145 -10.83 20.20 -19.23
C ASP A 145 -10.32 21.58 -18.76
N GLY A 146 -9.00 21.75 -18.62
CA GLY A 146 -8.35 23.01 -18.27
C GLY A 146 -8.20 23.26 -16.76
N LYS A 147 -8.79 22.43 -15.89
CA LYS A 147 -8.62 22.55 -14.43
C LYS A 147 -7.16 22.32 -14.03
N SER A 148 -6.72 23.09 -13.04
CA SER A 148 -5.38 22.96 -12.46
C SER A 148 -5.47 22.37 -11.06
N ILE A 149 -4.56 21.47 -10.72
CA ILE A 149 -4.48 20.81 -9.41
C ILE A 149 -3.08 21.03 -8.84
N LYS A 150 -3.01 21.33 -7.55
CA LYS A 150 -1.75 21.27 -6.78
C LYS A 150 -1.87 20.16 -5.75
N THR A 151 -0.87 19.28 -5.72
CA THR A 151 -0.82 18.10 -4.84
C THR A 151 0.56 17.90 -4.23
N ASN A 152 0.63 17.28 -3.06
CA ASN A 152 1.92 16.96 -2.42
C ASN A 152 2.51 15.69 -3.04
N VAL A 153 1.67 14.70 -3.32
CA VAL A 153 2.08 13.39 -3.85
C VAL A 153 1.20 13.00 -5.03
N THR A 154 1.80 12.31 -6.00
CA THR A 154 1.09 11.71 -7.13
C THR A 154 1.33 10.21 -7.14
N VAL A 155 0.25 9.43 -7.31
CA VAL A 155 0.30 7.98 -7.56
C VAL A 155 -0.10 7.72 -9.00
N ASP A 156 0.81 7.19 -9.81
CA ASP A 156 0.50 6.68 -11.14
C ASP A 156 0.11 5.21 -11.07
N ALA A 157 -1.19 4.96 -11.20
CA ALA A 157 -1.79 3.64 -11.31
C ALA A 157 -2.46 3.44 -12.68
N THR A 158 -2.04 4.18 -13.70
CA THR A 158 -2.53 4.01 -15.06
C THR A 158 -2.00 2.71 -15.68
N LEU A 159 -2.74 2.17 -16.65
CA LEU A 159 -2.40 0.91 -17.29
C LEU A 159 -1.03 0.97 -18.00
N ASN A 160 -0.79 2.07 -18.70
CA ASN A 160 0.39 2.30 -19.54
C ASN A 160 1.46 3.19 -18.89
N GLY A 161 1.26 3.60 -17.63
CA GLY A 161 2.18 4.51 -16.93
C GLY A 161 2.36 5.84 -17.65
N ASN A 162 1.31 6.36 -18.30
CA ASN A 162 1.39 7.60 -19.08
C ASN A 162 1.66 8.82 -18.18
N ILE A 163 1.34 8.78 -16.89
CA ILE A 163 1.62 9.87 -15.96
C ILE A 163 3.09 9.85 -15.55
N ALA A 164 3.68 8.68 -15.34
CA ALA A 164 5.11 8.50 -15.09
C ALA A 164 5.95 9.02 -16.27
N ALA A 165 5.55 8.72 -17.51
CA ALA A 165 6.17 9.30 -18.71
C ALA A 165 6.11 10.83 -18.69
N LYS A 166 4.92 11.41 -18.47
CA LYS A 166 4.73 12.87 -18.43
C LYS A 166 5.51 13.53 -17.29
N ALA A 167 5.70 12.84 -16.17
CA ALA A 167 6.49 13.29 -15.03
C ALA A 167 8.01 13.12 -15.22
N GLY A 168 8.44 12.54 -16.34
CA GLY A 168 9.86 12.34 -16.64
C GLY A 168 10.50 11.19 -15.85
N VAL A 169 9.72 10.18 -15.46
CA VAL A 169 10.28 8.95 -14.87
C VAL A 169 11.01 8.17 -15.97
N THR A 170 12.26 7.80 -15.70
CA THR A 170 13.08 7.08 -16.68
C THR A 170 12.68 5.61 -16.75
N MET A 171 12.54 5.05 -17.95
CA MET A 171 12.39 3.61 -18.15
C MET A 171 13.73 2.88 -18.10
N ASP A 172 13.74 1.68 -17.52
CA ASP A 172 14.81 0.73 -17.71
C ASP A 172 14.64 0.02 -19.05
N GLN A 173 15.54 0.30 -19.98
CA GLN A 173 15.52 -0.26 -21.34
C GLN A 173 15.69 -1.79 -21.35
N LYS A 174 16.29 -2.39 -20.31
CA LYS A 174 16.47 -3.84 -20.23
C LYS A 174 15.18 -4.57 -19.86
N THR A 175 14.39 -3.97 -18.96
CA THR A 175 13.21 -4.62 -18.39
C THR A 175 11.91 -4.12 -19.01
N GLY A 176 11.91 -2.95 -19.64
CA GLY A 176 10.71 -2.32 -20.18
C GLY A 176 9.82 -1.67 -19.11
N TYR A 177 10.27 -1.59 -17.86
CA TYR A 177 9.54 -0.97 -16.75
C TYR A 177 10.15 0.38 -16.34
N TYR A 178 9.36 1.23 -15.69
CA TYR A 178 9.88 2.45 -15.08
C TYR A 178 10.86 2.14 -13.93
N LYS A 179 11.93 2.94 -13.84
CA LYS A 179 12.93 2.81 -12.77
C LYS A 179 12.35 3.22 -11.43
N THR A 180 12.59 2.39 -10.44
CA THR A 180 12.23 2.59 -9.03
C THR A 180 13.49 2.68 -8.16
N LEU A 181 13.37 3.11 -6.90
CA LEU A 181 14.53 3.22 -6.01
C LEU A 181 15.21 1.87 -5.76
N VAL A 182 14.42 0.80 -5.67
CA VAL A 182 14.91 -0.57 -5.67
C VAL A 182 14.12 -1.37 -6.70
N PRO A 183 14.74 -2.33 -7.41
CA PRO A 183 14.00 -3.20 -8.31
C PRO A 183 12.98 -4.02 -7.53
N LEU A 184 11.95 -4.51 -8.23
CA LEU A 184 11.16 -5.62 -7.69
C LEU A 184 12.09 -6.81 -7.50
N GLU A 185 12.12 -7.37 -6.29
CA GLU A 185 13.09 -8.40 -5.92
C GLU A 185 12.74 -9.81 -6.40
N GLN A 186 13.63 -10.75 -6.11
CA GLN A 186 13.60 -12.16 -6.46
C GLN A 186 12.37 -12.89 -5.89
N ASP A 187 12.10 -14.05 -6.48
CA ASP A 187 11.04 -15.00 -6.09
C ASP A 187 11.09 -15.33 -4.59
N ILE A 188 9.97 -15.81 -4.05
CA ILE A 188 9.76 -16.10 -2.63
C ILE A 188 10.77 -17.11 -2.07
N ASP A 189 11.37 -17.94 -2.93
CA ASP A 189 12.47 -18.85 -2.60
C ASP A 189 13.71 -18.12 -2.05
N HIS A 190 13.90 -16.86 -2.44
CA HIS A 190 15.03 -16.00 -2.08
C HIS A 190 14.62 -14.84 -1.15
N PHE A 191 13.46 -14.94 -0.50
CA PHE A 191 12.88 -13.83 0.27
C PHE A 191 13.81 -13.25 1.35
N TYR A 192 14.63 -14.08 2.00
CA TYR A 192 15.54 -13.66 3.07
C TYR A 192 17.01 -13.52 2.64
N ASP A 193 17.32 -13.57 1.34
CA ASP A 193 18.70 -13.54 0.82
C ASP A 193 19.35 -12.15 0.94
N ASN A 194 18.53 -11.11 1.08
CA ASN A 194 18.97 -9.74 1.30
C ASN A 194 18.11 -9.09 2.40
N ARG A 195 18.18 -7.76 2.57
CA ARG A 195 17.48 -7.03 3.65
C ARG A 195 16.22 -6.28 3.20
N LEU A 196 15.86 -6.26 1.92
CA LEU A 196 14.69 -5.55 1.40
C LEU A 196 13.37 -6.16 1.86
N TYR A 197 13.33 -7.44 2.23
CA TYR A 197 12.17 -8.06 2.90
C TYR A 197 11.69 -7.27 4.12
N ARG A 198 12.59 -6.55 4.80
CA ARG A 198 12.25 -5.73 5.96
C ARG A 198 11.28 -4.60 5.62
N THR A 199 11.33 -4.18 4.37
CA THR A 199 10.53 -3.10 3.79
C THR A 199 9.35 -3.63 2.97
N SER A 200 9.05 -4.93 3.03
CA SER A 200 7.90 -5.50 2.32
C SER A 200 6.61 -4.78 2.71
N ALA A 201 5.85 -4.35 1.71
CA ALA A 201 4.55 -3.72 1.81
C ALA A 201 3.44 -4.60 1.22
N GLY A 202 3.79 -5.81 0.77
CA GLY A 202 2.89 -6.73 0.09
C GLY A 202 3.65 -7.74 -0.76
N PHE A 203 2.90 -8.51 -1.52
CA PHE A 203 3.44 -9.44 -2.51
C PHE A 203 2.50 -9.52 -3.72
N LEU A 204 3.00 -10.08 -4.81
CA LEU A 204 2.28 -10.33 -6.04
C LEU A 204 2.62 -11.72 -6.57
N ASN A 205 1.70 -12.32 -7.31
CA ASN A 205 1.97 -13.55 -8.06
C ASN A 205 2.10 -13.19 -9.54
N SER A 206 3.23 -13.59 -10.14
CA SER A 206 3.49 -13.45 -11.57
C SER A 206 4.10 -14.76 -12.07
N SER A 207 3.52 -15.34 -13.12
CA SER A 207 4.00 -16.58 -13.75
C SER A 207 4.24 -17.73 -12.75
N ASN A 208 3.33 -17.91 -11.79
CA ASN A 208 3.39 -18.90 -10.69
C ASN A 208 4.56 -18.71 -9.71
N LYS A 209 5.17 -17.53 -9.70
CA LYS A 209 6.20 -17.12 -8.75
C LYS A 209 5.66 -15.99 -7.89
N ILE A 210 6.01 -15.99 -6.62
CA ILE A 210 5.54 -14.96 -5.69
C ILE A 210 6.68 -13.97 -5.48
N PHE A 211 6.43 -12.71 -5.79
CA PHE A 211 7.39 -11.63 -5.63
C PHE A 211 6.92 -10.74 -4.50
N THR A 212 7.87 -10.20 -3.74
CA THR A 212 7.53 -9.25 -2.68
C THR A 212 7.65 -7.83 -3.18
N ILE A 213 6.95 -6.91 -2.50
CA ILE A 213 6.86 -5.51 -2.87
C ILE A 213 7.59 -4.70 -1.80
N PRO A 214 8.92 -4.50 -1.91
CA PRO A 214 9.62 -3.53 -1.08
C PRO A 214 9.02 -2.13 -1.28
N LEU A 215 8.93 -1.31 -0.22
CA LEU A 215 8.41 0.06 -0.35
C LEU A 215 9.16 0.89 -1.41
N GLY A 216 10.47 0.71 -1.54
CA GLY A 216 11.26 1.41 -2.55
C GLY A 216 10.94 1.01 -4.00
N SER A 217 10.32 -0.15 -4.23
CA SER A 217 9.87 -0.57 -5.58
C SER A 217 8.60 0.15 -6.01
N LEU A 218 7.98 0.93 -5.13
CA LEU A 218 6.83 1.79 -5.44
C LEU A 218 7.27 3.24 -5.68
N VAL A 219 8.51 3.61 -5.38
CA VAL A 219 8.97 5.01 -5.50
C VAL A 219 9.70 5.20 -6.82
N ALA A 220 9.24 6.14 -7.65
CA ALA A 220 9.89 6.45 -8.91
C ALA A 220 11.30 7.00 -8.70
N ALA A 221 12.29 6.39 -9.36
CA ALA A 221 13.67 6.85 -9.26
C ALA A 221 13.82 8.25 -9.86
N GLY A 222 14.45 9.16 -9.12
CA GLY A 222 14.68 10.55 -9.53
C GLY A 222 13.47 11.48 -9.41
N GLN A 223 12.28 10.95 -9.07
CA GLN A 223 11.06 11.76 -8.89
C GLN A 223 10.55 11.67 -7.45
N GLU A 224 10.83 12.71 -6.67
CA GLU A 224 10.32 12.84 -5.30
C GLU A 224 8.80 12.95 -5.27
N ASN A 225 8.16 12.28 -4.30
CA ASN A 225 6.71 12.25 -4.11
C ASN A 225 5.93 11.79 -5.35
N PHE A 226 6.54 10.89 -6.14
CA PHE A 226 5.89 10.19 -7.23
C PHE A 226 5.94 8.69 -6.95
N ILE A 227 4.75 8.11 -6.76
CA ILE A 227 4.57 6.70 -6.43
C ILE A 227 4.00 5.98 -7.66
N LEU A 228 4.50 4.77 -7.89
CA LEU A 228 4.19 3.91 -9.02
C LEU A 228 3.36 2.72 -8.54
N ALA A 229 2.27 2.45 -9.24
CA ALA A 229 1.36 1.34 -8.94
C ALA A 229 0.73 0.72 -10.21
N GLY A 230 1.17 1.13 -11.40
CA GLY A 230 0.64 0.67 -12.69
C GLY A 230 1.37 -0.54 -13.28
N GLN A 231 0.81 -1.18 -14.30
CA GLN A 231 1.37 -2.41 -14.89
C GLN A 231 2.75 -2.20 -15.54
N MET A 232 3.04 -0.98 -16.03
CA MET A 232 4.35 -0.61 -16.57
C MET A 232 5.42 -0.33 -15.49
N THR A 233 5.13 -0.64 -14.22
CA THR A 233 6.02 -0.36 -13.08
C THR A 233 6.33 -1.60 -12.25
N THR A 234 5.44 -2.61 -12.29
CA THR A 234 5.58 -3.86 -11.55
C THR A 234 5.47 -5.05 -12.50
N PRO A 235 6.54 -5.83 -12.72
CA PRO A 235 6.52 -6.99 -13.58
C PRO A 235 5.39 -7.97 -13.26
N GLY A 236 4.60 -8.33 -14.28
CA GLY A 236 3.68 -9.47 -14.26
C GLY A 236 2.39 -9.36 -13.44
N SER A 237 2.09 -8.20 -12.85
CA SER A 237 0.84 -7.99 -12.12
C SER A 237 -0.30 -7.54 -13.04
N SER A 238 -0.77 -8.40 -13.95
CA SER A 238 -1.99 -8.14 -14.74
C SER A 238 -3.25 -8.77 -14.11
N LYS A 239 -3.07 -9.57 -13.05
CA LYS A 239 -4.16 -10.30 -12.40
C LYS A 239 -4.44 -9.78 -11.01
N GLN A 240 -5.72 -9.62 -10.71
CA GLN A 240 -6.21 -9.47 -9.35
C GLN A 240 -5.91 -10.74 -8.55
N PRO A 241 -5.70 -10.66 -7.23
CA PRO A 241 -5.85 -9.47 -6.38
C PRO A 241 -4.50 -8.77 -6.13
N ALA A 242 -3.43 -9.28 -6.75
CA ALA A 242 -2.08 -8.75 -6.62
C ALA A 242 -2.00 -7.25 -6.97
N THR A 243 -2.70 -6.81 -8.03
CA THR A 243 -2.75 -5.39 -8.41
C THR A 243 -3.36 -4.49 -7.34
N MET A 244 -4.39 -4.96 -6.63
CA MET A 244 -4.98 -4.19 -5.51
C MET A 244 -4.05 -4.15 -4.30
N THR A 245 -3.24 -5.18 -4.09
CA THR A 245 -2.22 -5.21 -3.01
C THR A 245 -1.14 -4.15 -3.27
N ILE A 246 -0.66 -4.06 -4.52
CA ILE A 246 0.27 -3.00 -4.96
C ILE A 246 -0.37 -1.63 -4.76
N GLY A 247 -1.61 -1.45 -5.23
CA GLY A 247 -2.34 -0.21 -5.07
C GLY A 247 -2.48 0.21 -3.61
N GLN A 248 -2.86 -0.72 -2.74
CA GLN A 248 -2.97 -0.46 -1.31
C GLN A 248 -1.62 -0.05 -0.70
N ALA A 249 -0.54 -0.75 -1.04
CA ALA A 249 0.82 -0.38 -0.60
C ALA A 249 1.25 1.01 -1.09
N ALA A 250 0.96 1.35 -2.35
CA ALA A 250 1.23 2.65 -2.94
C ALA A 250 0.42 3.75 -2.26
N GLY A 251 -0.86 3.50 -1.99
CA GLY A 251 -1.74 4.44 -1.30
C GLY A 251 -1.28 4.72 0.14
N ALA A 252 -0.90 3.69 0.90
CA ALA A 252 -0.37 3.87 2.25
C ALA A 252 0.94 4.67 2.24
N SER A 253 1.81 4.44 1.25
CA SER A 253 3.06 5.18 1.07
C SER A 253 2.83 6.65 0.73
N ALA A 254 1.88 6.94 -0.16
CA ALA A 254 1.52 8.30 -0.54
C ALA A 254 0.86 9.06 0.61
N ALA A 255 -0.05 8.40 1.33
CA ALA A 255 -0.69 8.95 2.53
C ALA A 255 0.34 9.29 3.60
N TYR A 256 1.30 8.39 3.86
CA TYR A 256 2.38 8.62 4.81
C TYR A 256 3.18 9.89 4.46
N CYS A 257 3.56 10.06 3.20
CA CYS A 257 4.31 11.25 2.76
C CYS A 257 3.53 12.53 3.06
N SER A 258 2.24 12.58 2.70
CA SER A 258 1.45 13.78 2.91
C SER A 258 1.10 14.04 4.38
N PHE A 259 0.70 12.99 5.13
CA PHE A 259 0.29 13.10 6.53
C PHE A 259 1.46 13.57 7.41
N PHE A 260 2.63 12.95 7.26
CA PHE A 260 3.83 13.30 8.03
C PHE A 260 4.64 14.45 7.41
N LYS A 261 4.14 15.07 6.34
CA LYS A 261 4.79 16.20 5.63
C LYS A 261 6.25 15.89 5.26
N THR A 262 6.46 14.67 4.78
CA THR A 262 7.77 14.14 4.39
C THR A 262 7.80 13.82 2.90
N THR A 263 8.88 13.20 2.45
CA THR A 263 9.14 12.87 1.05
C THR A 263 9.17 11.38 0.84
N SER A 264 8.95 10.92 -0.40
CA SER A 264 9.08 9.51 -0.79
C SER A 264 10.48 8.91 -0.57
N ASN A 265 11.50 9.74 -0.35
CA ASN A 265 12.85 9.31 0.05
C ASN A 265 12.97 8.95 1.55
N ASN A 266 11.97 9.31 2.37
CA ASN A 266 11.99 9.22 3.83
C ASN A 266 10.77 8.46 4.35
N LEU A 267 10.45 7.32 3.73
CA LEU A 267 9.32 6.48 4.12
C LEU A 267 9.55 5.80 5.47
N GLY A 268 8.59 5.96 6.38
CA GLY A 268 8.58 5.29 7.68
C GLY A 268 8.06 3.88 7.55
N VAL A 269 8.96 2.93 7.24
CA VAL A 269 8.64 1.53 6.96
C VAL A 269 7.65 0.93 7.96
N ARG A 270 7.93 1.05 9.26
CA ARG A 270 7.09 0.44 10.31
C ARG A 270 5.73 1.12 10.47
N ALA A 271 5.67 2.44 10.24
CA ALA A 271 4.41 3.18 10.27
C ALA A 271 3.52 2.77 9.09
N ILE A 272 4.09 2.69 7.88
CA ILE A 272 3.36 2.26 6.67
C ILE A 272 2.89 0.81 6.80
N GLN A 273 3.74 -0.10 7.29
CA GLN A 273 3.35 -1.49 7.54
C GLN A 273 2.25 -1.60 8.60
N ALA A 274 2.31 -0.80 9.67
CA ALA A 274 1.25 -0.74 10.68
C ALA A 274 -0.07 -0.25 10.08
N GLU A 275 -0.03 0.77 9.22
CA GLU A 275 -1.20 1.27 8.48
C GLU A 275 -1.78 0.17 7.59
N LEU A 276 -0.93 -0.53 6.83
CA LEU A 276 -1.36 -1.64 5.99
C LEU A 276 -2.04 -2.76 6.80
N PHE A 277 -1.52 -3.09 7.99
CA PHE A 277 -2.18 -4.05 8.88
C PHE A 277 -3.51 -3.55 9.42
N LEU A 278 -3.61 -2.26 9.77
CA LEU A 278 -4.86 -1.64 10.22
C LEU A 278 -5.96 -1.79 9.16
N TYR A 279 -5.58 -1.64 7.89
CA TYR A 279 -6.45 -1.86 6.73
C TYR A 279 -6.34 -3.26 6.14
N LYS A 280 -6.04 -4.26 6.99
CA LYS A 280 -6.20 -5.70 6.71
C LYS A 280 -5.33 -6.23 5.56
N SER A 281 -4.28 -5.52 5.16
CA SER A 281 -3.35 -5.97 4.13
C SER A 281 -2.42 -7.09 4.66
N TRP A 282 -1.86 -7.86 3.73
CA TRP A 282 -0.84 -8.88 3.99
C TRP A 282 0.50 -8.45 3.41
N LEU A 283 1.58 -8.69 4.14
CA LEU A 283 2.94 -8.30 3.72
C LEU A 283 3.79 -9.50 3.27
N ILE A 284 3.52 -10.68 3.84
CA ILE A 284 4.23 -11.92 3.57
C ILE A 284 3.21 -13.04 3.27
N PRO A 285 3.39 -13.81 2.19
CA PRO A 285 2.47 -14.85 1.74
C PRO A 285 2.64 -16.18 2.51
N PHE A 286 2.60 -16.17 3.85
CA PHE A 286 2.65 -17.41 4.62
C PHE A 286 1.39 -18.24 4.37
N THR A 287 1.54 -19.36 3.65
CA THR A 287 0.43 -20.21 3.18
C THR A 287 -0.17 -21.11 4.26
N ASP A 288 0.54 -21.32 5.36
CA ASP A 288 0.11 -22.10 6.53
C ASP A 288 -0.55 -21.26 7.63
N ILE A 289 -0.62 -19.93 7.46
CA ILE A 289 -1.23 -19.03 8.44
C ILE A 289 -2.53 -18.45 7.89
N LYS A 290 -3.64 -18.74 8.56
CA LYS A 290 -4.96 -18.22 8.15
C LYS A 290 -5.11 -16.75 8.55
N TYR A 291 -5.81 -15.97 7.73
CA TYR A 291 -6.13 -14.56 8.05
C TYR A 291 -6.86 -14.40 9.40
N VAL A 292 -7.69 -15.38 9.76
CA VAL A 292 -8.49 -15.36 11.00
C VAL A 292 -7.71 -15.80 12.24
N ASP A 293 -6.43 -16.18 12.08
CA ASP A 293 -5.56 -16.52 13.19
C ASP A 293 -5.35 -15.31 14.11
N SER A 294 -5.47 -15.51 15.43
CA SER A 294 -5.32 -14.43 16.41
C SER A 294 -3.92 -13.82 16.42
N ASN A 295 -2.91 -14.60 16.02
CA ASN A 295 -1.52 -14.20 15.96
C ASN A 295 -1.09 -13.76 14.56
N PHE A 296 -2.01 -13.72 13.59
CA PHE A 296 -1.71 -13.35 12.20
C PHE A 296 -0.83 -12.10 12.08
N ALA A 297 -1.23 -11.00 12.73
CA ALA A 297 -0.50 -9.73 12.66
C ALA A 297 0.89 -9.81 13.34
N ALA A 298 1.02 -10.55 14.44
CA ALA A 298 2.29 -10.74 15.13
C ALA A 298 3.26 -11.57 14.26
N ILE A 299 2.76 -12.63 13.63
CA ILE A 299 3.50 -13.50 12.71
C ILE A 299 4.00 -12.72 11.49
N GLN A 300 3.16 -11.88 10.87
CA GLN A 300 3.59 -11.02 9.77
C GLN A 300 4.67 -10.03 10.21
N ARG A 301 4.49 -9.39 11.38
CA ARG A 301 5.45 -8.42 11.93
C ARG A 301 6.79 -9.05 12.21
N ILE A 302 6.82 -10.22 12.85
CA ILE A 302 8.08 -10.91 13.15
C ILE A 302 8.76 -11.40 11.86
N GLY A 303 7.98 -11.88 10.89
CA GLY A 303 8.49 -12.24 9.56
C GLY A 303 9.19 -11.08 8.84
N VAL A 304 8.59 -9.87 8.82
CA VAL A 304 9.23 -8.68 8.19
C VAL A 304 10.36 -8.09 9.04
N THR A 305 10.65 -8.62 10.23
CA THR A 305 11.93 -8.35 10.92
C THR A 305 12.97 -9.41 10.54
N GLY A 306 12.54 -10.60 10.17
CA GLY A 306 13.41 -11.75 9.93
C GLY A 306 14.03 -12.29 11.22
N LEU A 307 13.46 -11.91 12.37
CA LEU A 307 13.75 -12.53 13.66
C LEU A 307 13.29 -13.99 13.66
N LEU A 308 12.08 -14.24 13.14
CA LEU A 308 11.63 -15.58 12.76
C LEU A 308 11.37 -15.58 11.26
N LYS A 309 12.03 -16.49 10.56
CA LYS A 309 12.00 -16.59 9.11
C LYS A 309 11.15 -17.78 8.69
N GLY A 310 10.27 -17.56 7.72
CA GLY A 310 9.64 -18.67 6.99
C GLY A 310 10.58 -19.33 6.00
N LYS A 311 10.10 -20.42 5.40
CA LYS A 311 10.86 -21.24 4.45
C LYS A 311 10.01 -21.50 3.20
N ALA A 312 10.67 -21.44 2.05
CA ALA A 312 10.07 -21.90 0.81
C ALA A 312 10.20 -23.42 0.69
N ILE A 313 9.08 -24.11 0.57
CA ILE A 313 8.99 -25.57 0.49
C ILE A 313 7.99 -25.89 -0.62
N GLN A 314 8.47 -26.53 -1.70
CA GLN A 314 7.63 -26.98 -2.82
C GLN A 314 6.73 -25.88 -3.40
N GLY A 315 7.27 -24.67 -3.59
CA GLY A 315 6.53 -23.52 -4.14
C GLY A 315 5.54 -22.86 -3.17
N LYS A 316 5.54 -23.26 -1.90
CA LYS A 316 4.79 -22.61 -0.81
C LYS A 316 5.75 -21.91 0.13
N PHE A 317 5.35 -20.76 0.65
CA PHE A 317 6.07 -20.10 1.73
C PHE A 317 5.40 -20.40 3.06
N LEU A 318 6.12 -21.03 3.98
CA LEU A 318 5.58 -21.53 5.24
C LEU A 318 6.27 -20.83 6.42
N PHE A 319 5.48 -20.39 7.39
CA PHE A 319 6.01 -19.87 8.66
C PHE A 319 6.39 -21.00 9.63
N GLN A 320 5.67 -22.12 9.58
CA GLN A 320 5.77 -23.26 10.49
C GLN A 320 5.54 -22.86 11.96
N PRO A 321 4.31 -22.43 12.33
CA PRO A 321 4.03 -21.81 13.62
C PRO A 321 4.30 -22.73 14.83
N ASP A 322 4.23 -24.04 14.64
CA ASP A 322 4.45 -25.05 15.69
C ASP A 322 5.89 -25.60 15.71
N SER A 323 6.80 -25.03 14.89
CA SER A 323 8.20 -25.45 14.88
C SER A 323 8.98 -24.89 16.07
N LEU A 324 9.97 -25.65 16.55
CA LEU A 324 10.86 -25.21 17.62
C LEU A 324 11.78 -24.09 17.11
N VAL A 325 11.99 -23.09 17.95
CA VAL A 325 12.94 -21.99 17.72
C VAL A 325 14.19 -22.26 18.54
N SER A 326 15.36 -22.26 17.90
CA SER A 326 16.65 -22.35 18.59
C SER A 326 17.20 -20.97 18.91
N ALA A 327 18.15 -20.90 19.84
CA ALA A 327 18.85 -19.66 20.14
C ALA A 327 19.66 -19.16 18.93
N GLU A 328 20.10 -20.06 18.03
CA GLU A 328 20.78 -19.69 16.78
C GLU A 328 19.87 -18.91 15.83
N ASP A 329 18.62 -19.39 15.66
CA ASP A 329 17.65 -18.81 14.72
C ASP A 329 17.44 -17.31 14.99
N VAL A 330 17.39 -16.93 16.26
CA VAL A 330 17.16 -15.55 16.69
C VAL A 330 18.46 -14.77 16.93
N ARG A 331 19.63 -15.42 17.01
CA ARG A 331 20.87 -14.78 17.43
C ARG A 331 21.27 -13.65 16.52
N LEU A 332 21.48 -13.94 15.24
CA LEU A 332 21.97 -12.95 14.28
C LEU A 332 20.98 -11.78 14.12
N PRO A 333 19.67 -12.01 13.90
CA PRO A 333 18.70 -10.92 13.84
C PRO A 333 18.67 -10.06 15.12
N MET A 334 18.70 -10.67 16.30
CA MET A 334 18.72 -9.91 17.56
C MET A 334 19.98 -9.05 17.69
N LYS A 335 21.14 -9.56 17.29
CA LYS A 335 22.40 -8.78 17.31
C LYS A 335 22.36 -7.59 16.37
N GLU A 336 21.70 -7.72 15.21
CA GLU A 336 21.56 -6.63 14.24
C GLU A 336 20.61 -5.52 14.73
N TYR A 337 19.55 -5.86 15.46
CA TYR A 337 18.59 -4.89 15.98
C TYR A 337 18.97 -4.32 17.35
N TYR A 338 19.55 -5.16 18.21
CA TYR A 338 19.88 -4.85 19.59
C TYR A 338 21.30 -5.33 19.87
N SER A 339 22.28 -4.45 19.71
CA SER A 339 23.70 -4.78 19.88
C SER A 339 24.01 -5.40 21.25
N ARG A 340 23.30 -4.98 22.30
CA ARG A 340 23.43 -5.53 23.66
C ARG A 340 23.12 -7.03 23.74
N SER A 341 22.25 -7.58 22.88
CA SER A 341 21.92 -9.01 22.87
C SER A 341 23.15 -9.90 22.72
N GLN A 342 24.24 -9.39 22.12
CA GLN A 342 25.52 -10.11 22.01
C GLN A 342 26.06 -10.58 23.36
N ILE A 343 25.89 -9.77 24.41
CA ILE A 343 26.33 -10.07 25.78
C ILE A 343 25.47 -11.21 26.33
N TRP A 344 24.15 -11.08 26.22
CA TRP A 344 23.22 -12.13 26.66
C TRP A 344 23.56 -13.49 26.02
N PHE A 345 23.78 -13.54 24.71
CA PHE A 345 24.15 -14.79 24.03
C PHE A 345 25.55 -15.31 24.38
N ALA A 346 26.47 -14.46 24.83
CA ALA A 346 27.78 -14.90 25.31
C ALA A 346 27.69 -15.55 26.69
N ASP A 347 26.84 -14.99 27.55
CA ASP A 347 26.66 -15.42 28.94
C ASP A 347 25.71 -16.63 29.06
N ASN A 348 24.77 -16.79 28.12
CA ASN A 348 23.74 -17.83 28.13
C ASN A 348 23.98 -18.83 26.99
N LYS A 349 24.77 -19.87 27.27
CA LYS A 349 24.94 -21.01 26.37
C LYS A 349 23.79 -21.99 26.58
N VAL A 350 22.74 -21.82 25.79
CA VAL A 350 21.51 -22.61 25.91
C VAL A 350 21.47 -23.72 24.85
N ASP A 351 21.36 -24.97 25.30
CA ASP A 351 21.19 -26.14 24.41
C ASP A 351 19.76 -26.21 23.84
N LYS A 352 18.78 -25.71 24.60
CA LYS A 352 17.38 -25.54 24.21
C LYS A 352 16.98 -24.12 24.56
N PHE A 353 16.30 -23.43 23.64
CA PHE A 353 15.85 -22.06 23.86
C PHE A 353 14.41 -22.09 24.40
N THR A 354 14.26 -21.90 25.71
CA THR A 354 12.96 -21.96 26.38
C THR A 354 12.22 -20.63 26.34
N LEU A 355 10.97 -20.61 26.82
CA LEU A 355 10.22 -19.36 26.99
C LEU A 355 10.90 -18.45 28.04
N GLY A 356 11.42 -19.01 29.11
CA GLY A 356 12.20 -18.31 30.14
C GLY A 356 13.46 -17.68 29.59
N ASP A 357 14.18 -18.36 28.69
CA ASP A 357 15.31 -17.79 27.97
C ASP A 357 14.90 -16.61 27.08
N LEU A 358 13.79 -16.75 26.34
CA LEU A 358 13.24 -15.67 25.53
C LEU A 358 12.86 -14.46 26.39
N LEU A 359 12.18 -14.68 27.53
CA LEU A 359 11.81 -13.61 28.46
C LEU A 359 13.05 -12.97 29.09
N SER A 360 14.07 -13.75 29.46
CA SER A 360 15.36 -13.25 29.93
C SER A 360 16.05 -12.37 28.88
N LEU A 361 16.07 -12.82 27.62
CA LEU A 361 16.62 -12.06 26.50
C LEU A 361 15.86 -10.75 26.26
N ILE A 362 14.52 -10.77 26.33
CA ILE A 362 13.69 -9.56 26.21
C ILE A 362 13.97 -8.62 27.37
N LYS A 363 13.99 -9.10 28.62
CA LYS A 363 14.31 -8.31 29.82
C LYS A 363 15.66 -7.61 29.69
N PHE A 364 16.67 -8.36 29.25
CA PHE A 364 18.02 -7.85 29.05
C PHE A 364 18.09 -6.71 28.02
N ASN A 365 17.39 -6.84 26.89
CA ASN A 365 17.47 -5.85 25.81
C ASN A 365 16.52 -4.66 26.01
N ALA A 366 15.34 -4.90 26.56
CA ALA A 366 14.31 -3.88 26.77
C ALA A 366 14.41 -3.19 28.15
N SER A 367 15.39 -3.56 28.98
CA SER A 367 15.55 -3.08 30.36
C SER A 367 14.27 -3.27 31.20
N ARG A 368 13.65 -4.44 31.05
CA ARG A 368 12.46 -4.87 31.80
C ARG A 368 12.87 -5.77 32.97
N GLY A 369 12.10 -5.77 34.05
CA GLY A 369 12.30 -6.64 35.20
C GLY A 369 11.36 -7.85 35.20
N GLU A 370 11.24 -8.51 36.36
CA GLU A 370 10.40 -9.70 36.54
C GLU A 370 8.91 -9.44 36.31
N GLU A 371 8.46 -8.19 36.28
CA GLU A 371 7.08 -7.85 35.95
C GLU A 371 6.66 -8.36 34.57
N LEU A 372 7.61 -8.50 33.63
CA LEU A 372 7.34 -9.06 32.31
C LEU A 372 6.82 -10.50 32.39
N ASN A 373 7.36 -11.33 33.29
CA ASN A 373 6.95 -12.72 33.42
C ASN A 373 5.47 -12.78 33.84
N SER A 374 5.10 -12.00 34.86
CA SER A 374 3.71 -11.91 35.33
C SER A 374 2.77 -11.31 34.28
N GLU A 375 3.21 -10.35 33.47
CA GLU A 375 2.42 -9.82 32.36
C GLU A 375 2.13 -10.89 31.31
N VAL A 376 3.15 -11.65 30.91
CA VAL A 376 3.04 -12.72 29.91
C VAL A 376 2.15 -13.85 30.41
N GLU A 377 2.34 -14.29 31.65
CA GLU A 377 1.50 -15.32 32.28
C GLU A 377 0.01 -14.90 32.31
N LYS A 378 -0.28 -13.67 32.77
CA LYS A 378 -1.66 -13.14 32.80
C LYS A 378 -2.26 -13.00 31.40
N ALA A 379 -1.44 -12.67 30.41
CA ALA A 379 -1.83 -12.47 29.03
C ALA A 379 -1.95 -13.79 28.23
N TRP A 380 -1.37 -14.89 28.71
CA TRP A 380 -1.17 -16.14 27.97
C TRP A 380 -2.43 -16.66 27.27
N LYS A 381 -3.47 -16.99 28.04
CA LYS A 381 -4.76 -17.46 27.49
C LYS A 381 -5.68 -16.32 27.08
N LYS A 382 -5.61 -15.16 27.75
CA LYS A 382 -6.57 -14.06 27.58
C LYS A 382 -6.27 -13.18 26.36
N SER A 383 -5.03 -12.74 26.22
CA SER A 383 -4.60 -11.80 25.19
C SER A 383 -3.98 -12.52 24.01
N PHE A 384 -3.04 -13.44 24.25
CA PHE A 384 -2.33 -14.17 23.18
C PHE A 384 -3.11 -15.36 22.65
N LYS A 385 -4.06 -15.87 23.44
CA LYS A 385 -4.93 -17.01 23.09
C LYS A 385 -4.13 -18.28 22.76
N PHE A 386 -3.01 -18.49 23.44
CA PHE A 386 -2.25 -19.73 23.33
C PHE A 386 -3.01 -20.89 23.97
N SER A 387 -2.93 -22.07 23.34
CA SER A 387 -3.64 -23.28 23.78
C SER A 387 -2.92 -24.03 24.90
N GLY A 388 -1.59 -23.94 24.97
CA GLY A 388 -0.77 -24.58 26.00
C GLY A 388 -0.84 -23.86 27.35
N GLU A 389 -0.28 -24.49 28.38
CA GLU A 389 -0.03 -23.82 29.67
C GLU A 389 1.23 -22.94 29.59
N TYR A 390 1.30 -21.94 30.45
CA TYR A 390 2.50 -21.13 30.61
C TYR A 390 3.58 -21.97 31.31
N ASP A 391 4.70 -22.21 30.61
CA ASP A 391 5.83 -23.01 31.07
C ASP A 391 7.15 -22.31 30.67
N PRO A 392 7.66 -21.38 31.50
CA PRO A 392 8.87 -20.60 31.22
C PRO A 392 10.16 -21.43 31.31
#